data_AF-A0A2V6L238-F1
#
_entry.id   AF-A0A2V6L238-F1
#
_cell.length_a   1.000
_cell.length_b   1.000
_cell.length_c   1.000
_cell.angle_alpha   90.00
_cell.angle_beta   90.00
_cell.angle_gamma   90.00
#
_symmetry.space_group_name_H-M   'P 1'
#
loop_
_entity.id
_entity.type
_entity.pdbx_description
1 polymer ?
#
loop_
_entity_poly.entity_id
_entity_poly.type
_entity_poly.pdbx_seq_one_letter_code
_entity_poly.pdbx_strand_id
1 'polypeptide(L)'
;MPSGSIALILHAHLPFVRHPEHEHFLEEDWLFEAITETYIPLLRMMQRLVDDRVPFKFTMSITPTLCAMLQDELLRERYVRHLDLLIDLA
;
A
#
# COMPACT_ATOMS: atom_id res chain seq x y z
N MET A 1 29.76 0.32 24.89
CA MET A 1 29.52 -0.56 23.73
C MET A 1 29.46 0.32 22.49
N PRO A 2 30.10 -0.01 21.36
CA PRO A 2 29.92 0.78 20.15
C PRO A 2 28.46 0.66 19.70
N SER A 3 27.79 1.79 19.52
CA SER A 3 26.42 1.84 19.00
C SER A 3 26.45 1.67 17.49
N GLY A 4 26.01 0.50 17.00
CA GLY A 4 25.74 0.31 15.58
C GLY A 4 24.51 1.11 15.15
N SER A 5 24.47 1.52 13.88
CA SER A 5 23.28 2.14 13.27
C SER A 5 22.64 1.16 12.30
N ILE A 6 21.31 1.10 12.29
CA ILE A 6 20.51 0.37 11.30
C ILE A 6 19.69 1.36 10.48
N ALA A 7 19.65 1.16 9.16
CA ALA A 7 18.81 1.90 8.25
C ALA A 7 17.88 0.91 7.52
N LEU A 8 16.60 0.95 7.85
CA LEU A 8 15.57 0.21 7.12
C LEU A 8 15.07 1.08 5.95
N ILE A 9 15.20 0.57 4.72
CA ILE A 9 14.78 1.26 3.49
C ILE A 9 13.75 0.38 2.78
N LEU A 10 12.52 0.86 2.69
CA LEU A 10 11.42 0.20 2.01
C LEU A 10 11.22 0.83 0.62
N HIS A 11 11.20 0.01 -0.42
CA HIS A 11 10.93 0.48 -1.78
C HIS A 11 9.57 -0.06 -2.26
N ALA A 12 8.59 0.84 -2.38
CA ALA A 12 7.25 0.53 -2.86
C ALA A 12 7.12 0.93 -4.34
N HIS A 13 6.88 -0.09 -5.16
CA HIS A 13 6.76 0.05 -6.60
C HIS A 13 5.76 -0.97 -7.14
N LEU A 14 4.97 -0.53 -8.13
CA LEU A 14 4.18 -1.38 -9.00
C LEU A 14 4.23 -0.81 -10.44
N PRO A 15 4.16 -1.66 -11.47
CA PRO A 15 3.92 -1.21 -12.84
C PRO A 15 2.55 -0.52 -12.94
N PHE A 16 2.34 0.27 -14.00
CA PHE A 16 1.06 0.97 -14.19
C PHE A 16 0.00 -0.04 -14.68
N VAL A 17 -1.05 -0.26 -13.88
CA VAL A 17 -2.09 -1.29 -14.12
C VAL A 17 -3.48 -0.72 -14.39
N ARG A 18 -3.59 0.59 -14.65
CA ARG A 18 -4.88 1.25 -14.88
C ARG A 18 -5.39 0.97 -16.30
N HIS A 19 -6.47 0.20 -16.42
CA HIS A 19 -7.10 -0.15 -17.70
C HIS A 19 -8.61 0.17 -17.71
N PRO A 20 -9.01 1.41 -18.04
CA PRO A 20 -10.42 1.81 -18.10
C PRO A 20 -11.23 1.08 -19.16
N GLU A 21 -10.58 0.58 -20.21
CA GLU A 21 -11.17 -0.14 -21.32
C GLU A 21 -11.75 -1.51 -20.91
N HIS A 22 -11.31 -2.06 -19.78
CA HIS A 22 -11.75 -3.32 -19.24
C HIS A 22 -12.52 -3.09 -17.94
N GLU A 23 -13.70 -3.69 -17.77
CA GLU A 23 -14.47 -3.58 -16.51
C GLU A 23 -13.74 -4.23 -15.33
N HIS A 24 -13.03 -5.32 -15.62
CA HIS A 24 -12.19 -6.08 -14.72
C HIS A 24 -10.84 -6.36 -15.39
N PHE A 25 -9.74 -6.15 -14.67
CA PHE A 25 -8.39 -6.42 -15.15
C PHE A 25 -7.57 -7.03 -14.00
N LEU A 26 -7.00 -8.22 -14.21
CA LEU A 26 -6.42 -9.04 -13.14
C LEU A 26 -5.20 -8.36 -12.51
N GLU A 27 -4.44 -7.58 -13.29
CA GLU A 27 -3.25 -6.89 -12.81
C GLU A 27 -3.59 -5.75 -11.83
N GLU A 28 -4.83 -5.27 -11.81
CA GLU A 28 -5.29 -4.33 -10.77
C GLU A 28 -5.31 -4.99 -9.39
N ASP A 29 -5.48 -6.32 -9.32
CA ASP A 29 -5.45 -7.05 -8.05
C ASP A 29 -4.10 -6.90 -7.35
N TRP A 30 -2.99 -6.77 -8.09
CA TRP A 30 -1.67 -6.51 -7.49
C TRP A 30 -1.65 -5.21 -6.69
N LEU A 31 -2.34 -4.17 -7.17
CA LEU A 31 -2.46 -2.91 -6.46
C LEU A 31 -3.36 -3.07 -5.23
N PHE A 32 -4.48 -3.80 -5.37
CA PHE A 32 -5.43 -4.00 -4.29
C PHE A 32 -4.84 -4.82 -3.13
N GLU A 33 -4.14 -5.92 -3.45
CA GLU A 33 -3.38 -6.73 -2.50
C GLU A 33 -2.30 -5.89 -1.81
N ALA A 34 -1.52 -5.10 -2.56
CA ALA A 34 -0.50 -4.24 -1.98
C ALA A 34 -1.08 -3.20 -0.99
N ILE A 35 -2.25 -2.62 -1.29
CA ILE A 35 -2.93 -1.70 -0.38
C ILE A 35 -3.40 -2.43 0.89
N THR A 36 -4.11 -3.55 0.74
CA THR A 36 -4.75 -4.28 1.84
C THR A 36 -3.75 -5.01 2.73
N GLU A 37 -2.76 -5.66 2.14
CA GLU A 37 -1.85 -6.56 2.85
C GLU A 37 -0.52 -5.90 3.26
N THR A 38 -0.15 -4.78 2.62
CA THR A 38 1.12 -4.10 2.92
C THR A 38 0.94 -2.67 3.41
N TYR A 39 0.35 -1.78 2.61
CA TYR A 39 0.41 -0.34 2.89
C TYR A 39 -0.47 0.06 4.08
N ILE A 40 -1.72 -0.41 4.13
CA ILE A 40 -2.62 -0.16 5.27
C ILE A 40 -2.07 -0.81 6.56
N PRO A 41 -1.62 -2.08 6.58
CA PRO A 41 -1.00 -2.67 7.75
C PRO A 41 0.25 -1.93 8.23
N LEU A 42 1.10 -1.44 7.32
CA LEU A 42 2.28 -0.65 7.66
C LEU A 42 1.88 0.69 8.30
N LEU A 43 0.88 1.38 7.75
CA LEU A 43 0.32 2.61 8.33
C LEU A 43 -0.25 2.36 9.74
N ARG A 44 -1.02 1.28 9.92
CA ARG A 44 -1.56 0.88 11.23
C ARG A 44 -0.46 0.56 12.24
N MET A 45 0.60 -0.11 11.81
CA MET A 45 1.76 -0.42 12.67
C MET A 45 2.47 0.87 13.11
N MET A 46 2.74 1.79 12.18
CA MET A 46 3.33 3.09 12.50
C MET A 46 2.47 3.88 13.47
N GLN A 47 1.14 3.90 13.27
CA GLN A 47 0.23 4.58 14.18
C GLN A 47 0.33 4.02 15.60
N ARG A 48 0.36 2.68 15.76
CA ARG A 48 0.57 2.06 17.09
C ARG A 48 1.89 2.46 17.73
N LEU A 49 2.99 2.49 16.96
CA LEU A 49 4.29 2.92 17.49
C LEU A 49 4.26 4.39 17.96
N VAL A 50 3.54 5.26 17.25
CA VAL A 50 3.33 6.66 17.65
C VAL A 50 2.52 6.72 18.95
N ASP A 51 1.40 5.98 19.03
CA ASP A 51 0.51 5.96 20.18
C ASP A 51 1.21 5.44 21.44
N ASP A 52 2.03 4.40 21.29
CA ASP A 52 2.86 3.79 22.35
C ASP A 52 4.12 4.62 22.67
N ARG A 53 4.35 5.73 21.97
CA ARG A 53 5.53 6.60 22.07
C ARG A 53 6.87 5.86 21.88
N VAL A 54 6.88 4.86 21.02
CA VAL A 54 8.08 4.10 20.66
C VAL A 54 8.84 4.85 19.57
N PRO A 55 10.12 5.26 19.79
CA PRO A 55 10.89 5.94 18.78
C PRO A 55 11.28 4.99 17.65
N PHE A 56 10.89 5.30 16.41
CA PHE A 56 11.27 4.54 15.22
C PHE A 56 11.69 5.45 14.07
N LYS A 57 12.53 4.93 13.18
CA LYS A 57 12.95 5.60 11.94
C LYS A 57 13.12 4.57 10.84
N PHE A 58 12.53 4.84 9.68
CA PHE A 58 12.84 4.14 8.44
C PHE A 58 12.61 5.08 7.27
N THR A 59 13.14 4.71 6.11
CA THR A 59 12.97 5.45 4.86
C THR A 59 12.05 4.65 3.95
N MET A 60 11.11 5.33 3.30
CA MET A 60 10.26 4.72 2.28
C MET A 60 10.39 5.48 0.97
N SER A 61 10.66 4.75 -0.12
CA SER A 61 10.57 5.24 -1.49
C SER A 61 9.24 4.78 -2.07
N ILE A 62 8.48 5.70 -2.64
CA ILE A 62 7.23 5.43 -3.35
C ILE A 62 7.41 5.95 -4.77
N THR A 63 7.32 5.08 -5.76
CA THR A 63 7.54 5.48 -7.16
C THR A 63 6.43 6.42 -7.66
N PRO A 64 6.72 7.38 -8.56
CA PRO A 64 5.70 8.28 -9.13
C PRO A 64 4.52 7.54 -9.75
N THR A 65 4.78 6.41 -10.42
CA THR A 65 3.74 5.54 -10.99
C THR A 65 2.78 5.02 -9.94
N LEU A 66 3.30 4.52 -8.82
CA LEU A 66 2.48 4.05 -7.70
C LEU A 66 1.70 5.21 -7.06
N CYS A 67 2.32 6.37 -6.87
CA CYS A 67 1.62 7.57 -6.37
C CYS A 67 0.45 7.96 -7.27
N ALA A 68 0.63 7.93 -8.60
CA ALA A 68 -0.42 8.23 -9.55
C ALA A 68 -1.60 7.26 -9.44
N MET A 69 -1.32 5.94 -9.34
CA MET A 69 -2.37 4.93 -9.20
C MET A 69 -3.11 5.01 -7.86
N LEU A 70 -2.42 5.31 -6.76
CA LEU A 70 -3.04 5.46 -5.43
C LEU A 70 -3.99 6.67 -5.35
N GLN A 71 -3.82 7.68 -6.23
CA GLN A 71 -4.67 8.86 -6.30
C GLN A 71 -5.78 8.74 -7.34
N ASP A 72 -5.72 7.76 -8.23
CA ASP A 72 -6.66 7.61 -9.34
C ASP A 72 -8.05 7.19 -8.85
N GLU A 73 -9.09 7.93 -9.25
CA GLU A 73 -10.46 7.72 -8.77
C GLU A 73 -11.02 6.36 -9.21
N LEU A 74 -10.78 5.97 -10.47
CA LEU A 74 -11.26 4.69 -10.99
C LEU A 74 -10.66 3.53 -10.19
N LEU A 75 -9.34 3.53 -9.99
CA LEU A 75 -8.68 2.48 -9.22
C LEU A 75 -9.14 2.43 -7.76
N ARG A 76 -9.42 3.58 -7.14
CA ARG A 76 -9.95 3.66 -5.77
C ARG A 76 -11.36 3.09 -5.67
N GLU A 77 -12.24 3.39 -6.62
CA GLU A 77 -13.59 2.82 -6.69
C GLU A 77 -13.55 1.31 -6.89
N ARG A 78 -12.69 0.83 -7.80
CA ARG A 78 -12.49 -0.60 -8.04
C ARG A 78 -11.94 -1.32 -6.82
N TYR A 79 -11.01 -0.69 -6.10
CA TYR A 79 -10.48 -1.22 -4.84
C TYR A 79 -11.58 -1.40 -3.78
N VAL A 80 -12.45 -0.41 -3.59
CA VAL A 80 -13.57 -0.52 -2.63
C VAL A 80 -14.48 -1.69 -3.01
N ARG A 81 -14.84 -1.80 -4.29
CA ARG A 81 -15.64 -2.93 -4.78
C ARG A 81 -14.94 -4.28 -4.57
N HIS A 82 -13.64 -4.36 -4.80
CA HIS A 82 -12.85 -5.57 -4.54
C HIS A 82 -12.88 -5.94 -3.05
N LEU A 83 -12.75 -4.96 -2.14
CA LEU A 83 -12.88 -5.19 -0.70
C LEU A 83 -14.27 -5.68 -0.28
N ASP A 84 -15.33 -5.07 -0.80
CA ASP A 84 -16.72 -5.48 -0.47
C ASP A 84 -16.95 -6.95 -0.87
N LEU A 85 -16.47 -7.36 -2.05
CA LEU A 85 -16.53 -8.76 -2.50
C LEU A 85 -15.76 -9.70 -1.58
N LEU A 86 -14.57 -9.31 -1.12
CA LEU A 86 -13.79 -10.12 -0.17
C LEU A 86 -14.49 -10.26 1.19
N ILE A 87 -15.17 -9.21 1.65
CA ILE A 87 -15.93 -9.22 2.90
C ILE A 87 -17.14 -10.16 2.78
N ASP A 88 -17.86 -10.12 1.65
CA ASP A 88 -19.03 -10.98 1.41
C ASP A 88 -18.67 -12.48 1.32
N LEU A 89 -17.40 -12.81 1.04
CA LEU A 89 -16.90 -14.19 0.99
C LEU A 89 -16.45 -14.75 2.35
N ALA A 90 -16.34 -13.91 3.39
CA ALA A 90 -15.83 -14.28 4.72
C ALA A 90 -16.93 -14.68 5.71
#